data_AF-A0A537IVS8-F1
#
_entry.id   AF-A0A537IVS8-F1
#
_cell.length_a   1.000
_cell.length_b   1.000
_cell.length_c   1.000
_cell.angle_alpha   90.00
_cell.angle_beta   90.00
_cell.angle_gamma   90.00
#
_symmetry.space_group_name_H-M   'P 1'
#
loop_
_entity.id
_entity.type
_entity.pdbx_description
1 polymer ?
#
loop_
_entity_poly.entity_id
_entity_poly.type
_entity_poly.pdbx_seq_one_letter_code
_entity_poly.pdbx_strand_id
1 'polypeptide(L)' 'MSQAFVKESEGEWLHDVLPTLSALIAYLTRENNGVRVYEKSSSYSEKHKREVHLMSNGFTYAKDDQGKWYIAE' A
#
# COMPACT_ATOMS: atom_id res chain seq x y z
N MET A 1 2.83 18.61 30.67
CA MET A 1 1.88 17.49 30.83
C MET A 1 0.85 17.64 29.70
N SER A 2 0.95 17.05 28.52
CA SER A 2 1.57 15.81 28.03
C SER A 2 2.37 16.08 26.74
N GLN A 3 3.62 15.59 26.67
CA GLN A 3 4.35 15.49 25.40
C GLN A 3 3.91 14.18 24.76
N ALA A 4 3.02 14.24 23.78
CA ALA A 4 2.84 13.13 22.86
C ALA A 4 4.15 13.01 22.07
N PHE A 5 4.98 12.04 22.43
CA PHE A 5 6.09 11.58 21.62
C PHE A 5 5.50 10.95 20.35
N VAL A 6 5.20 11.79 19.36
CA VAL A 6 4.94 11.32 18.01
C VAL A 6 6.31 10.95 17.45
N LYS A 7 6.62 9.66 17.49
CA LYS A 7 7.66 9.09 16.63
C LYS A 7 7.18 9.31 15.21
N GLU A 8 7.57 10.41 14.60
CA GLU A 8 7.64 10.53 13.15
C GLU A 8 8.69 9.51 12.71
N SER A 9 8.26 8.25 12.56
CA SER A 9 9.09 7.25 11.90
C SER A 9 9.24 7.77 10.48
N GLU A 10 10.47 8.00 10.05
CA GLU A 10 10.85 8.19 8.65
C GLU A 10 10.40 6.93 7.89
N GLY A 11 9.11 6.88 7.54
CA GLY A 11 8.47 5.72 6.94
C GLY A 11 9.04 5.49 5.56
N GLU A 12 9.20 4.21 5.21
CA GLU A 12 9.35 3.81 3.81
C GLU A 12 8.17 4.42 3.03
N TRP A 13 8.40 5.14 1.94
CA TRP A 13 7.28 5.66 1.16
C TRP A 13 6.70 4.53 0.33
N LEU A 14 5.38 4.53 0.10
CA LEU A 14 4.71 3.52 -0.75
C LEU A 14 5.41 3.35 -2.12
N HIS A 15 5.95 4.43 -2.67
CA HIS A 15 6.63 4.43 -3.97
C HIS A 15 8.06 3.85 -3.95
N ASP A 16 8.61 3.59 -2.76
CA ASP A 16 9.90 2.91 -2.56
C ASP A 16 9.71 1.40 -2.32
N VAL A 17 8.48 0.97 -2.07
CA VAL A 17 8.14 -0.44 -1.87
C VAL A 17 8.35 -1.21 -3.18
N LEU A 18 9.00 -2.38 -3.07
CA LEU A 18 9.25 -3.26 -4.21
C LEU A 18 7.94 -3.57 -4.98
N PRO A 19 8.00 -3.75 -6.31
CA PRO A 19 6.84 -3.98 -7.20
C PRO A 19 6.21 -5.38 -7.04
N THR A 20 6.25 -5.95 -5.83
CA THR A 20 5.71 -7.26 -5.49
C THR A 20 4.57 -7.12 -4.49
N LEU A 21 3.54 -7.96 -4.63
CA LEU A 21 2.39 -7.96 -3.74
C LEU A 21 2.80 -8.27 -2.28
N SER A 22 3.79 -9.14 -2.09
CA SER A 22 4.31 -9.49 -0.76
C SER A 22 4.95 -8.28 -0.06
N ALA A 23 5.70 -7.46 -0.79
CA ALA A 23 6.29 -6.24 -0.24
C ALA A 23 5.21 -5.22 0.12
N LEU A 24 4.21 -5.03 -0.75
CA LEU A 24 3.07 -4.17 -0.48
C LEU A 24 2.29 -4.63 0.76
N ILE A 25 2.01 -5.93 0.89
CA ILE A 25 1.35 -6.50 2.08
C ILE A 25 2.15 -6.24 3.36
N ALA A 26 3.47 -6.43 3.31
CA ALA A 26 4.33 -6.20 4.47
C ALA A 26 4.33 -4.71 4.86
N TYR A 27 4.43 -3.81 3.88
CA TYR A 27 4.33 -2.37 4.07
C TYR A 27 2.99 -1.97 4.70
N LEU A 28 1.87 -2.36 4.09
CA LEU A 28 0.54 -2.02 4.57
C LEU A 28 0.24 -2.63 5.94
N THR A 29 0.78 -3.80 6.25
CA THR A 29 0.66 -4.40 7.58
C THR A 29 1.37 -3.58 8.65
N ARG A 30 2.55 -3.01 8.34
CA ARG A 30 3.26 -2.11 9.26
C ARG A 30 2.48 -0.82 9.50
N GLU A 31 1.97 -0.21 8.42
CA GLU A 31 1.15 1.00 8.47
C GLU A 31 -0.18 0.76 9.22
N ASN A 32 -0.75 -0.43 9.12
CA ASN A 32 -1.99 -0.79 9.78
C ASN A 32 -1.78 -1.29 11.23
N ASN A 33 -0.84 -0.69 11.97
CA ASN A 33 -0.50 -1.04 13.36
C ASN A 33 -0.18 -2.53 13.60
N GLY A 34 0.41 -3.20 12.60
CA GLY A 34 0.73 -4.62 12.65
C GLY A 34 -0.45 -5.55 12.33
N VAL A 35 -1.64 -5.03 12.04
CA VAL A 35 -2.78 -5.84 11.59
C VAL A 35 -2.57 -6.21 10.13
N ARG A 36 -2.44 -7.52 9.88
CA ARG A 36 -2.15 -8.06 8.55
C ARG A 36 -3.14 -7.57 7.50
N VAL A 37 -2.60 -6.86 6.51
CA VAL A 37 -3.33 -6.50 5.29
C VAL A 37 -3.13 -7.62 4.27
N TYR A 38 -4.14 -7.92 3.47
CA TYR A 38 -4.08 -8.93 2.42
C TYR A 38 -4.85 -8.47 1.19
N GLU A 39 -4.51 -9.02 0.03
CA GLU A 39 -5.26 -8.79 -1.20
C GLU A 39 -6.62 -9.49 -1.13
N LYS A 40 -7.69 -8.73 -1.36
CA LYS A 40 -9.06 -9.23 -1.48
C LYS A 40 -9.38 -9.66 -2.91
N SER A 41 -8.94 -8.90 -3.90
CA SER A 41 -9.16 -9.20 -5.31
C SER A 41 -8.18 -8.42 -6.18
N SER A 42 -7.76 -9.01 -7.30
CA SER A 42 -7.13 -8.31 -8.40
C SER A 42 -8.08 -8.22 -9.59
N SER A 43 -8.08 -7.09 -10.29
CA SER A 43 -8.83 -6.91 -11.52
C SER A 43 -8.10 -5.98 -12.47
N TYR A 44 -8.40 -6.07 -13.76
CA TYR A 44 -7.91 -5.10 -14.72
C TYR A 44 -8.81 -3.86 -14.72
N SER A 45 -8.23 -2.70 -14.42
CA SER A 45 -8.96 -1.43 -14.48
C SER A 45 -8.85 -0.82 -15.87
N GLU A 46 -9.98 -0.72 -16.58
CA GLU A 46 -10.07 -0.03 -17.88
C GLU A 46 -9.71 1.46 -17.77
N LYS A 47 -10.00 2.08 -16.61
CA LYS A 47 -9.70 3.50 -16.33
C LYS A 47 -8.20 3.76 -16.25
N HIS A 48 -7.46 2.88 -15.57
CA HIS A 48 -6.02 3.00 -15.38
C HIS A 48 -5.19 2.19 -16.38
N LYS A 49 -5.86 1.39 -17.23
CA LYS A 49 -5.28 0.47 -18.20
C LYS A 49 -4.21 -0.45 -17.59
N ARG A 50 -4.46 -0.92 -16.37
CA ARG A 50 -3.52 -1.75 -15.61
C ARG A 50 -4.23 -2.58 -14.55
N GLU A 51 -3.50 -3.56 -14.02
CA GLU A 51 -3.96 -4.38 -12.90
C GLU A 51 -4.03 -3.52 -11.62
N VAL A 52 -5.17 -3.62 -10.95
CA VAL A 52 -5.44 -3.01 -9.65
C VAL A 52 -5.66 -4.09 -8.61
N HIS A 53 -5.20 -3.83 -7.40
CA HIS A 53 -5.20 -4.77 -6.29
C HIS A 53 -6.01 -4.17 -5.14
N LEU A 54 -7.23 -4.67 -4.91
CA LEU A 54 -8.07 -4.28 -3.79
C LEU A 54 -7.54 -4.95 -2.52
N MET A 55 -7.23 -4.15 -1.51
CA MET A 55 -6.65 -4.62 -0.26
C MET A 55 -7.67 -4.66 0.86
N SER A 56 -7.38 -5.45 1.90
CA SER A 56 -8.27 -5.64 3.04
C SER A 56 -8.48 -4.38 3.87
N ASN A 57 -7.56 -3.41 3.78
CA ASN A 57 -7.66 -2.09 4.38
C ASN A 57 -8.68 -1.16 3.66
N GLY A 58 -9.28 -1.61 2.55
CA GLY A 58 -10.32 -0.89 1.82
C GLY A 58 -9.81 0.01 0.70
N PHE A 59 -8.50 0.09 0.49
CA PHE A 59 -7.90 0.84 -0.61
C PHE A 59 -7.52 -0.06 -1.77
N THR A 60 -7.47 0.54 -2.96
CA THR A 60 -7.03 -0.14 -4.18
C THR A 60 -5.67 0.40 -4.59
N TYR A 61 -4.72 -0.50 -4.85
CA TYR A 61 -3.35 -0.15 -5.22
C TYR A 61 -3.02 -0.61 -6.62
N ALA A 62 -2.19 0.15 -7.32
CA ALA A 62 -1.69 -0.19 -8.63
C ALA A 62 -0.21 0.18 -8.76
N LYS A 63 0.46 -0.45 -9.72
CA LYS A 63 1.84 -0.13 -10.10
C LYS A 63 1.82 0.90 -11.22
N ASP A 64 2.69 1.89 -11.15
CA ASP A 64 2.92 2.82 -12.25
C ASP A 64 3.83 2.23 -13.33
N ASP A 65 4.13 3.03 -14.36
CA ASP A 65 4.96 2.62 -15.49
C ASP A 65 6.43 2.39 -15.06
N GLN A 66 6.82 2.86 -13.87
CA GLN A 66 8.11 2.62 -13.23
C GLN A 66 8.07 1.44 -12.24
N GLY A 67 6.91 0.80 -12.07
CA GLY A 67 6.69 -0.27 -11.10
C GLY A 67 6.43 0.22 -9.67
N LYS A 68 6.29 1.52 -9.43
CA LYS A 68 6.05 2.08 -8.09
C LYS A 68 4.59 1.96 -7.71
N TRP A 69 4.34 1.62 -6.46
CA TRP A 69 2.97 1.53 -5.96
C TRP A 69 2.36 2.92 -5.74
N TYR A 70 1.10 3.05 -6.10
CA TYR A 70 0.27 4.21 -5.80
C TYR A 70 -1.17 3.78 -5.48
N ILE A 71 -1.90 4.67 -4.79
CA ILE A 71 -3.32 4.45 -4.47
C ILE A 71 -4.15 4.84 -5.69
N ALA A 72 -4.92 3.89 -6.22
CA ALA A 72 -5.81 4.11 -7.35
C ALA A 72 -7.21 4.55 -6.90
N GLU A 73 -7.70 4.01 -5.78
CA GLU A 73 -9.03 4.29 -5.19
C GLU A 73 -9.01 4.19 -3.66
#